data_AF-A0A498RDV9-F1
#
_entry.id   AF-A0A498RDV9-F1
#
_cell.length_a   1.000
_cell.length_b   1.000
_cell.length_c   1.000
_cell.angle_alpha   90.00
_cell.angle_beta   90.00
_cell.angle_gamma   90.00
#
_symmetry.space_group_name_H-M   'P 1'
#
loop_
_entity.id
_entity.type
_entity.pdbx_description
1 polymer ?
#
loop_
_entity_poly.entity_id
_entity_poly.type
_entity_poly.pdbx_seq_one_letter_code
_entity_poly.pdbx_strand_id
1 'polypeptide(L)'
;MLRNQKGFATVLAVGVMVFLSLMIMALMPMLTAAIHFNSINRDGIEAQYAAEAGAKRAFAGFMNADTDWSWIGPNNPRPFTNATKTYEVSIPGITNGSAPATGNYTITSVGKVGNETRKVLVNVTYTSGGGGGSNVFKYATFSVGTMTVNQPQINGDIASNGKIIVNSSTPNTVNGTAYCNQHTIYTPSAVSSGFQSLTDNGNLDVNSLMLSMPNITESGTNITSTWANGEWYNGTYTLSDSAYYYDGNYGMYSYNYSVSEGQSVTIYVNGDLNLGKNITGDNITIYSTGNITFNGGSIEGSSNANIKIYAQGTITLNSGSNIIGGNVTVLANNSGKAYNAIAFNGGSINSTLENAVSKVYANGNCALNDVSVISGKGTGMLMATGDVSLNGGSAPQTVIIAGGNVAGNSGSKVAGIYADGILNMNGATVNYNSSVIQTLGIGGGGAPTFNINSYSDH
;
A
#
# COMPACT_ATOMS: atom_id res chain seq x y z
N MET A 1 60.26 -21.16 -73.51
CA MET A 1 59.42 -21.86 -72.51
C MET A 1 58.57 -20.91 -71.63
N LEU A 2 58.15 -19.73 -72.13
CA LEU A 2 57.36 -18.74 -71.36
C LEU A 2 56.00 -18.37 -72.01
N ARG A 3 55.56 -19.10 -73.04
CA ARG A 3 54.33 -18.76 -73.80
C ARG A 3 53.07 -19.57 -73.39
N ASN A 4 53.21 -20.63 -72.58
CA ASN A 4 52.08 -21.46 -72.12
C ASN A 4 51.64 -21.25 -70.66
N GLN A 5 52.31 -20.39 -69.88
CA GLN A 5 51.91 -20.13 -68.49
C GLN A 5 50.79 -19.10 -68.35
N LYS A 6 50.59 -18.22 -69.35
CA LYS A 6 49.51 -17.21 -69.32
C LYS A 6 48.11 -17.82 -69.51
N GLY A 7 47.97 -18.88 -70.31
CA GLY A 7 46.69 -19.55 -70.53
C GLY A 7 46.21 -20.34 -69.31
N PHE A 8 47.12 -21.02 -68.60
CA PHE A 8 46.78 -21.77 -67.39
C PHE A 8 46.35 -20.85 -66.25
N ALA A 9 47.01 -19.69 -66.08
CA ALA A 9 46.62 -18.70 -65.07
C ALA A 9 45.21 -18.12 -65.33
N THR A 10 44.85 -17.87 -66.59
CA THR A 10 43.49 -17.41 -66.96
C THR A 10 42.45 -18.50 -66.73
N VAL A 11 42.72 -19.76 -67.08
CA VAL A 11 41.80 -20.88 -66.86
C VAL A 11 41.63 -21.16 -65.36
N LEU A 12 42.71 -21.09 -64.57
CA LEU A 12 42.64 -21.21 -63.11
C LEU A 12 41.84 -20.04 -62.50
N ALA A 13 42.06 -18.80 -62.97
CA ALA A 13 41.32 -17.63 -62.51
C ALA A 13 39.82 -17.73 -62.84
N VAL A 14 39.47 -18.18 -64.04
CA VAL A 14 38.06 -18.43 -64.42
C VAL A 14 37.47 -19.58 -63.59
N GLY A 15 38.22 -20.67 -63.39
CA GLY A 15 37.78 -21.79 -62.55
C GLY A 15 37.53 -21.38 -61.10
N VAL A 16 38.43 -20.59 -60.51
CA VAL A 16 38.28 -20.04 -59.15
C VAL A 16 37.13 -19.04 -59.09
N MET A 17 36.93 -18.20 -60.12
CA MET A 17 35.78 -17.29 -60.18
C MET A 17 34.45 -18.02 -60.31
N VAL A 18 34.36 -19.08 -61.11
CA VAL A 18 33.16 -19.91 -61.22
C VAL A 18 32.89 -20.64 -59.90
N PHE A 19 33.93 -21.19 -59.28
CA PHE A 19 33.82 -21.85 -57.98
C PHE A 19 33.35 -20.88 -56.87
N LEU A 20 33.94 -19.68 -56.79
CA LEU A 20 33.51 -18.63 -55.86
C LEU A 20 32.07 -18.17 -56.15
N SER A 21 31.68 -18.06 -57.42
CA SER A 21 30.30 -17.71 -57.80
C SER A 21 29.31 -18.78 -57.37
N LEU A 22 29.66 -20.07 -57.51
CA LEU A 22 28.86 -21.19 -57.01
C LEU A 22 28.77 -21.21 -55.48
N MET A 23 29.85 -20.88 -54.77
CA MET A 23 29.82 -20.75 -53.30
C MET A 23 28.93 -19.58 -52.85
N ILE A 24 29.01 -18.42 -53.51
CA ILE A 24 28.14 -17.26 -53.21
C ILE A 24 26.66 -17.63 -53.47
N MET A 25 26.36 -18.28 -54.60
CA MET A 25 25.00 -18.75 -54.90
C MET A 25 24.49 -19.78 -53.88
N ALA A 26 25.36 -20.67 -53.37
CA ALA A 26 25.00 -21.64 -52.35
C ALA A 26 24.77 -21.02 -50.96
N LEU A 27 25.45 -19.92 -50.63
CA LEU A 27 25.33 -19.22 -49.34
C LEU A 27 24.18 -18.21 -49.30
N MET A 28 23.69 -17.74 -50.45
CA MET A 28 22.60 -16.76 -50.56
C MET A 28 21.32 -17.19 -49.79
N PRO A 29 20.81 -18.43 -49.93
CA PRO A 29 19.62 -18.87 -49.18
C PRO A 29 19.81 -18.81 -47.66
N MET A 30 21.02 -19.12 -47.14
CA MET A 30 21.34 -19.08 -45.72
C MET A 30 21.41 -17.64 -45.19
N LEU A 31 21.99 -16.72 -45.96
CA LEU A 31 22.00 -15.29 -45.64
C LEU A 31 20.57 -14.73 -45.61
N THR A 32 19.74 -15.06 -46.60
CA THR A 32 18.33 -14.65 -46.64
C THR A 32 17.55 -15.22 -45.46
N ALA A 33 17.74 -16.49 -45.10
CA ALA A 33 17.10 -17.10 -43.96
C ALA A 33 17.52 -16.45 -42.63
N ALA A 34 18.81 -16.15 -42.45
CA ALA A 34 19.32 -15.49 -41.24
C ALA A 34 18.80 -14.04 -41.10
N ILE A 35 18.77 -13.28 -42.20
CA ILE A 35 18.20 -11.92 -42.22
C ILE A 35 16.70 -11.97 -41.89
N HIS A 36 15.97 -12.93 -42.45
CA HIS A 36 14.55 -13.11 -42.19
C HIS A 36 14.25 -13.53 -40.76
N PHE A 37 15.06 -14.45 -40.19
CA PHE A 37 14.93 -14.85 -38.79
C PHE A 37 15.22 -13.70 -37.82
N ASN A 38 16.23 -12.87 -38.11
CA ASN A 38 16.54 -11.69 -37.33
C ASN A 38 15.43 -10.63 -37.43
N SER A 39 14.81 -10.44 -38.60
CA SER A 39 13.68 -9.52 -38.74
C SER A 39 12.45 -10.05 -37.98
N ILE A 40 12.14 -11.34 -38.08
CA ILE A 40 11.04 -11.97 -37.34
C ILE A 40 11.24 -11.82 -35.83
N ASN A 41 12.45 -12.07 -35.33
CA ASN A 41 12.73 -11.98 -33.90
C ASN A 41 12.63 -10.53 -33.38
N ARG A 42 13.21 -9.57 -34.12
CA ARG A 42 13.10 -8.15 -33.79
C ARG A 42 11.64 -7.67 -33.82
N ASP A 43 10.93 -7.95 -34.91
CA ASP A 43 9.55 -7.51 -35.10
C ASP A 43 8.62 -8.20 -34.08
N GLY A 44 8.92 -9.44 -33.68
CA GLY A 44 8.25 -10.14 -32.59
C GLY A 44 8.43 -9.48 -31.22
N ILE A 45 9.65 -9.04 -30.87
CA ILE A 45 9.91 -8.29 -29.63
C ILE A 45 9.19 -6.94 -29.65
N GLU A 46 9.20 -6.24 -30.78
CA GLU A 46 8.50 -4.96 -30.90
C GLU A 46 6.97 -5.11 -30.84
N ALA A 47 6.43 -6.18 -31.42
CA ALA A 47 5.01 -6.54 -31.31
C ALA A 47 4.62 -6.83 -29.86
N GLN A 48 5.49 -7.48 -29.09
CA GLN A 48 5.29 -7.68 -27.64
C GLN A 48 5.20 -6.35 -26.89
N TYR A 49 6.14 -5.42 -27.11
CA TYR A 49 6.09 -4.10 -26.47
C TYR A 49 4.84 -3.29 -26.83
N ALA A 50 4.39 -3.37 -28.08
CA ALA A 50 3.15 -2.74 -28.50
C ALA A 50 1.94 -3.35 -27.75
N ALA A 51 1.90 -4.68 -27.61
CA ALA A 51 0.86 -5.38 -26.86
C ALA A 51 0.85 -4.94 -25.38
N GLU A 52 2.01 -4.89 -24.72
CA GLU A 52 2.13 -4.40 -23.34
C GLU A 52 1.67 -2.96 -23.17
N ALA A 53 2.00 -2.08 -24.11
CA ALA A 53 1.59 -0.68 -24.06
C ALA A 53 0.06 -0.54 -24.13
N GLY A 54 -0.59 -1.32 -25.00
CA GLY A 54 -2.06 -1.40 -25.06
C GLY A 54 -2.67 -1.87 -23.74
N ALA A 55 -2.11 -2.94 -23.14
CA ALA A 55 -2.56 -3.46 -21.86
C ALA A 55 -2.37 -2.44 -20.72
N LYS A 56 -1.22 -1.75 -20.66
CA LYS A 56 -0.91 -0.70 -19.68
C LYS A 56 -1.83 0.51 -19.82
N ARG A 57 -2.16 0.91 -21.06
CA ARG A 57 -3.13 1.98 -21.31
C ARG A 57 -4.54 1.60 -20.85
N ALA A 58 -4.96 0.37 -21.16
CA ALA A 58 -6.24 -0.16 -20.72
C ALA A 58 -6.34 -0.22 -19.20
N PHE A 59 -5.26 -0.67 -18.55
CA PHE A 59 -5.08 -0.65 -17.10
C PHE A 59 -5.21 0.77 -16.53
N ALA A 60 -4.60 1.77 -17.15
CA ALA A 60 -4.76 3.16 -16.72
C ALA A 60 -6.20 3.68 -16.89
N GLY A 61 -6.92 3.27 -17.94
CA GLY A 61 -8.33 3.62 -18.16
C GLY A 61 -9.26 3.11 -17.06
N PHE A 62 -8.91 1.98 -16.49
CA PHE A 62 -9.60 1.36 -15.37
C PHE A 62 -9.45 2.22 -14.08
N MET A 63 -8.34 2.95 -13.91
CA MET A 63 -8.09 3.81 -12.75
C MET A 63 -8.85 5.14 -12.74
N ASN A 64 -9.48 5.55 -13.85
CA ASN A 64 -10.21 6.81 -13.95
C ASN A 64 -11.73 6.58 -13.88
N ALA A 65 -12.45 7.49 -13.20
CA ALA A 65 -13.90 7.40 -13.02
C ALA A 65 -14.68 7.54 -14.34
N ASP A 66 -14.16 8.33 -15.28
CA ASP A 66 -14.72 8.50 -16.63
C ASP A 66 -13.61 8.32 -17.67
N THR A 67 -13.58 7.15 -18.31
CA THR A 67 -12.65 6.86 -19.41
C THR A 67 -13.42 6.71 -20.71
N ASP A 68 -12.95 7.42 -21.74
CA ASP A 68 -13.34 7.16 -23.12
C ASP A 68 -12.80 5.78 -23.53
N TRP A 69 -13.70 4.81 -23.72
CA TRP A 69 -13.40 3.46 -24.22
C TRP A 69 -13.66 3.33 -25.72
N SER A 70 -13.93 4.42 -26.44
CA SER A 70 -14.10 4.39 -27.91
C SER A 70 -12.87 3.88 -28.66
N TRP A 71 -11.72 3.84 -27.96
CA TRP A 71 -10.46 3.39 -28.53
C TRP A 71 -10.20 1.88 -28.44
N ILE A 72 -10.97 1.14 -27.63
CA ILE A 72 -10.90 -0.33 -27.56
C ILE A 72 -11.89 -0.98 -28.52
N GLY A 73 -11.74 -2.28 -28.77
CA GLY A 73 -12.66 -3.08 -29.56
C GLY A 73 -12.00 -3.79 -30.74
N PRO A 74 -12.67 -4.83 -31.28
CA PRO A 74 -12.15 -5.60 -32.39
C PRO A 74 -11.98 -4.72 -33.64
N ASN A 75 -10.85 -4.85 -34.32
CA ASN A 75 -10.48 -4.11 -35.53
C ASN A 75 -10.31 -2.60 -35.36
N ASN A 76 -9.95 -2.12 -34.15
CA ASN A 76 -9.64 -0.72 -33.89
C ASN A 76 -8.15 -0.51 -33.54
N PRO A 77 -7.20 -0.82 -34.45
CA PRO A 77 -5.78 -0.77 -34.15
C PRO A 77 -5.33 0.67 -33.85
N ARG A 78 -4.57 0.84 -32.78
CA ARG A 78 -4.00 2.12 -32.36
C ARG A 78 -2.50 2.15 -32.63
N PRO A 79 -1.96 3.29 -33.11
CA PRO A 79 -0.53 3.41 -33.31
C PRO A 79 0.18 3.35 -31.96
N PHE A 80 1.26 2.55 -31.89
CA PHE A 80 2.16 2.53 -30.74
C PHE A 80 3.19 3.67 -30.85
N THR A 81 3.95 3.67 -31.94
CA THR A 81 4.95 4.71 -32.26
C THR A 81 4.75 5.30 -33.65
N ASN A 82 4.11 4.55 -34.56
CA ASN A 82 3.75 4.99 -35.91
C ASN A 82 2.61 4.11 -36.46
N ALA A 83 2.19 4.34 -37.70
CA ALA A 83 1.08 3.62 -38.33
C ALA A 83 1.37 2.14 -38.66
N THR A 84 2.64 1.70 -38.67
CA THR A 84 3.03 0.33 -39.01
C THR A 84 3.29 -0.56 -37.78
N LYS A 85 3.32 0.04 -36.59
CA LYS A 85 3.41 -0.64 -35.29
C LYS A 85 2.16 -0.32 -34.49
N THR A 86 1.26 -1.28 -34.37
CA THR A 86 -0.05 -1.04 -33.75
C THR A 86 -0.31 -1.98 -32.58
N TYR A 87 -1.26 -1.59 -31.73
CA TYR A 87 -1.88 -2.49 -30.75
C TYR A 87 -3.39 -2.40 -30.84
N GLU A 88 -4.05 -3.49 -30.50
CA GLU A 88 -5.51 -3.59 -30.43
C GLU A 88 -5.88 -4.16 -29.07
N VAL A 89 -6.77 -3.48 -28.36
CA VAL A 89 -7.20 -3.89 -27.01
C VAL A 89 -8.66 -4.29 -27.05
N SER A 90 -8.97 -5.42 -26.43
CA SER A 90 -10.33 -5.90 -26.20
C SER A 90 -10.52 -6.25 -24.73
N ILE A 91 -11.60 -5.74 -24.15
CA ILE A 91 -12.03 -6.04 -22.78
C ILE A 91 -13.51 -6.41 -22.85
N PRO A 92 -13.88 -7.70 -22.71
CA PRO A 92 -15.27 -8.11 -22.69
C PRO A 92 -16.06 -7.41 -21.58
N GLY A 93 -17.26 -6.92 -21.90
CA GLY A 93 -18.18 -6.31 -20.92
C GLY A 93 -18.01 -4.81 -20.66
N ILE A 94 -17.10 -4.12 -21.35
CA ILE A 94 -16.93 -2.66 -21.24
C ILE A 94 -17.68 -1.92 -22.35
N THR A 95 -18.50 -0.94 -21.98
CA THR A 95 -19.17 0.00 -22.90
C THR A 95 -18.55 1.39 -22.84
N ASN A 96 -18.52 2.09 -23.98
CA ASN A 96 -17.99 3.46 -24.04
C ASN A 96 -18.86 4.45 -23.24
N GLY A 97 -18.21 5.36 -22.52
CA GLY A 97 -18.90 6.42 -21.75
C GLY A 97 -19.45 5.99 -20.40
N SER A 98 -19.07 4.81 -19.89
CA SER A 98 -19.43 4.34 -18.55
C SER A 98 -18.21 3.80 -17.81
N ALA A 99 -18.13 4.06 -16.51
CA ALA A 99 -17.22 3.34 -15.63
C ALA A 99 -17.48 1.82 -15.75
N PRO A 100 -16.43 0.98 -15.74
CA PRO A 100 -16.61 -0.46 -15.63
C PRO A 100 -17.48 -0.84 -14.41
N ALA A 101 -18.10 -2.02 -14.39
CA ALA A 101 -18.82 -2.53 -13.20
C ALA A 101 -17.88 -3.42 -12.35
N THR A 102 -18.05 -3.53 -11.04
CA THR A 102 -17.26 -4.48 -10.22
C THR A 102 -17.28 -5.89 -10.83
N GLY A 103 -16.11 -6.51 -10.99
CA GLY A 103 -15.98 -7.84 -11.56
C GLY A 103 -14.55 -8.20 -11.97
N ASN A 104 -14.38 -9.42 -12.48
CA ASN A 104 -13.14 -9.86 -13.09
C ASN A 104 -13.17 -9.59 -14.59
N TYR A 105 -12.12 -8.95 -15.09
CA TYR A 105 -11.93 -8.59 -16.48
C TYR A 105 -10.66 -9.24 -17.02
N THR A 106 -10.70 -9.64 -18.29
CA THR A 106 -9.51 -10.05 -19.02
C THR A 106 -9.21 -9.01 -20.07
N ILE A 107 -8.13 -8.25 -19.87
CA ILE A 107 -7.60 -7.34 -20.87
C ILE A 107 -6.82 -8.18 -21.87
N THR A 108 -7.29 -8.21 -23.11
CA THR A 108 -6.54 -8.80 -24.23
C THR A 108 -5.95 -7.67 -25.05
N SER A 109 -4.63 -7.64 -25.17
CA SER A 109 -3.92 -6.69 -26.04
C SER A 109 -3.11 -7.44 -27.09
N VAL A 110 -3.33 -7.13 -28.37
CA VAL A 110 -2.63 -7.73 -29.50
C VAL A 110 -1.77 -6.67 -30.16
N GLY A 111 -0.45 -6.82 -30.08
CA GLY A 111 0.50 -5.96 -30.77
C GLY A 111 0.87 -6.53 -32.14
N LYS A 112 1.03 -5.65 -33.14
CA LYS A 112 1.39 -6.01 -34.51
C LYS A 112 2.52 -5.13 -35.05
N VAL A 113 3.56 -5.77 -35.59
CA VAL A 113 4.67 -5.12 -36.29
C VAL A 113 4.95 -5.91 -37.56
N GLY A 114 4.71 -5.30 -38.72
CA GLY A 114 4.79 -6.02 -40.00
C GLY A 114 3.80 -7.19 -40.07
N ASN A 115 4.32 -8.40 -40.27
CA ASN A 115 3.53 -9.66 -40.28
C ASN A 115 3.51 -10.36 -38.91
N GLU A 116 4.31 -9.90 -37.95
CA GLU A 116 4.38 -10.50 -36.62
C GLU A 116 3.30 -9.95 -35.70
N THR A 117 2.73 -10.85 -34.90
CA THR A 117 1.74 -10.52 -33.86
C THR A 117 2.11 -11.17 -32.54
N ARG A 118 1.88 -10.47 -31.43
CA ARG A 118 2.01 -11.01 -30.06
C ARG A 118 0.80 -10.64 -29.24
N LYS A 119 0.42 -11.52 -28.30
CA LYS A 119 -0.77 -11.37 -27.47
C LYS A 119 -0.39 -11.36 -26.00
N VAL A 120 -0.86 -10.32 -25.30
CA VAL A 120 -0.76 -10.18 -23.85
C VAL A 120 -2.14 -10.34 -23.25
N LEU A 121 -2.25 -11.19 -22.23
CA LEU A 121 -3.46 -11.32 -21.41
C LEU A 121 -3.16 -10.84 -19.99
N VAL A 122 -3.98 -9.90 -19.52
CA VAL A 122 -3.94 -9.43 -18.14
C VAL A 122 -5.29 -9.71 -17.49
N ASN A 123 -5.29 -10.58 -16.48
CA ASN A 123 -6.47 -10.82 -15.66
C ASN A 123 -6.51 -9.80 -14.53
N VAL A 124 -7.58 -9.02 -14.50
CA VAL A 124 -7.76 -7.88 -13.60
C VAL A 124 -9.02 -8.09 -12.80
N THR A 125 -8.92 -8.03 -11.47
CA THR A 125 -10.11 -7.85 -10.62
C THR A 125 -10.31 -6.35 -10.44
N TYR A 126 -11.45 -5.85 -10.93
CA TYR A 126 -11.87 -4.48 -10.75
C TYR A 126 -12.98 -4.41 -9.74
N THR A 127 -12.83 -3.50 -8.78
CA THR A 127 -13.87 -3.21 -7.80
C THR A 127 -14.29 -1.75 -8.00
N SER A 128 -15.41 -1.53 -8.70
CA SER A 128 -16.01 -0.21 -8.92
C SER A 128 -16.36 0.41 -7.57
N GLY A 129 -15.54 1.32 -7.01
CA GLY A 129 -15.93 2.21 -5.90
C GLY A 129 -16.82 1.59 -4.80
N GLY A 130 -16.63 0.31 -4.52
CA GLY A 130 -17.66 -0.57 -3.98
C GLY A 130 -17.10 -1.87 -3.40
N GLY A 131 -15.80 -1.88 -3.13
CA GLY A 131 -15.27 -2.74 -2.09
C GLY A 131 -15.60 -2.10 -0.75
N GLY A 132 -16.74 -2.42 -0.16
CA GLY A 132 -17.00 -2.24 1.28
C GLY A 132 -16.88 -0.83 1.87
N GLY A 133 -16.70 0.22 1.06
CA GLY A 133 -16.67 1.61 1.50
C GLY A 133 -18.07 2.04 1.91
N SER A 134 -18.50 1.59 3.08
CA SER A 134 -19.73 2.02 3.69
C SER A 134 -19.77 3.54 3.70
N ASN A 135 -20.95 4.13 3.53
CA ASN A 135 -21.16 5.58 3.56
C ASN A 135 -20.82 6.20 4.94
N VAL A 136 -20.18 5.44 5.82
CA VAL A 136 -19.70 5.82 7.15
C VAL A 136 -18.58 6.84 7.09
N PHE A 137 -17.73 6.81 6.06
CA PHE A 137 -16.59 7.72 5.99
C PHE A 137 -16.94 9.12 5.49
N LYS A 138 -18.20 9.42 5.11
CA LYS A 138 -18.62 10.82 4.90
C LYS A 138 -18.80 11.58 6.21
N TYR A 139 -18.94 10.86 7.31
CA TYR A 139 -19.14 11.42 8.65
C TYR A 139 -17.78 11.60 9.34
N ALA A 140 -17.66 12.65 10.14
CA ALA A 140 -16.54 12.86 11.07
C ALA A 140 -16.43 11.69 12.05
N THR A 141 -17.56 11.23 12.58
CA THR A 141 -17.64 10.04 13.40
C THR A 141 -18.84 9.19 13.02
N PHE A 142 -18.63 7.87 13.00
CA PHE A 142 -19.69 6.88 12.80
C PHE A 142 -19.62 5.79 13.87
N SER A 143 -20.77 5.37 14.38
CA SER A 143 -20.87 4.22 15.30
C SER A 143 -22.05 3.32 14.91
N VAL A 144 -21.79 2.02 14.76
CA VAL A 144 -22.89 1.06 14.60
C VAL A 144 -23.67 0.91 15.92
N GLY A 145 -22.98 0.99 17.06
CA GLY A 145 -23.60 1.02 18.39
C GLY A 145 -24.10 2.41 18.81
N THR A 146 -24.32 2.57 20.12
CA THR A 146 -24.65 3.86 20.74
C THR A 146 -23.46 4.81 20.68
N MET A 147 -23.72 6.08 20.37
CA MET A 147 -22.72 7.15 20.42
C MET A 147 -23.01 8.08 21.61
N THR A 148 -22.03 8.25 22.50
CA THR A 148 -22.07 9.22 23.61
C THR A 148 -21.09 10.35 23.32
N VAL A 149 -21.59 11.59 23.35
CA VAL A 149 -20.86 12.84 23.06
C VAL A 149 -20.85 13.68 24.35
N ASN A 150 -19.76 13.61 25.10
CA ASN A 150 -19.55 14.28 26.38
C ASN A 150 -18.45 15.34 26.28
N GLN A 151 -18.84 16.58 25.97
CA GLN A 151 -17.96 17.73 25.76
C GLN A 151 -16.82 17.59 24.71
N PRO A 152 -16.92 16.80 23.61
CA PRO A 152 -15.90 16.81 22.58
C PRO A 152 -15.94 18.10 21.72
N GLN A 153 -15.02 18.21 20.77
CA GLN A 153 -15.11 19.16 19.67
C GLN A 153 -15.08 18.38 18.36
N ILE A 154 -16.22 18.28 17.68
CA ILE A 154 -16.35 17.51 16.44
C ILE A 154 -16.67 18.48 15.31
N ASN A 155 -15.74 18.64 14.37
CA ASN A 155 -15.94 19.42 13.15
C ASN A 155 -16.32 18.48 12.01
N GLY A 156 -17.59 18.50 11.63
CA GLY A 156 -18.21 17.62 10.63
C GLY A 156 -19.42 16.86 11.17
N ASP A 157 -20.09 16.16 10.25
CA ASP A 157 -21.31 15.41 10.56
C ASP A 157 -21.02 14.15 11.39
N ILE A 158 -21.97 13.73 12.23
CA ILE A 158 -21.87 12.48 13.00
C ILE A 158 -23.05 11.58 12.67
N ALA A 159 -22.85 10.26 12.74
CA ALA A 159 -23.94 9.32 12.54
C ALA A 159 -23.84 8.08 13.42
N SER A 160 -25.00 7.53 13.79
CA SER A 160 -25.07 6.29 14.54
C SER A 160 -26.27 5.45 14.12
N ASN A 161 -26.07 4.15 13.90
CA ASN A 161 -27.18 3.21 13.73
C ASN A 161 -27.95 3.02 15.05
N GLY A 162 -27.27 3.21 16.18
CA GLY A 162 -27.84 3.22 17.51
C GLY A 162 -28.36 4.60 17.93
N LYS A 163 -28.35 4.84 19.24
CA LYS A 163 -28.78 6.10 19.85
C LYS A 163 -27.61 7.09 19.92
N ILE A 164 -27.87 8.37 19.64
CA ILE A 164 -26.91 9.46 19.93
C ILE A 164 -27.29 10.15 21.24
N ILE A 165 -26.35 10.21 22.20
CA ILE A 165 -26.50 10.89 23.48
C ILE A 165 -25.53 12.07 23.52
N VAL A 166 -26.06 13.30 23.50
CA VAL A 166 -25.24 14.54 23.56
C VAL A 166 -25.36 15.15 24.94
N ASN A 167 -24.34 14.91 25.77
CA ASN A 167 -24.17 15.47 27.11
C ASN A 167 -23.10 16.56 27.09
N SER A 168 -23.42 17.71 26.50
CA SER A 168 -22.53 18.86 26.51
C SER A 168 -23.33 20.13 26.76
N SER A 169 -22.81 21.00 27.63
CA SER A 169 -23.31 22.35 27.84
C SER A 169 -22.73 23.36 26.84
N THR A 170 -21.72 22.97 26.06
CA THR A 170 -21.01 23.85 25.14
C THR A 170 -21.75 23.87 23.79
N PRO A 171 -22.17 25.05 23.29
CA PRO A 171 -22.73 25.17 21.95
C PRO A 171 -21.75 24.67 20.88
N ASN A 172 -22.28 24.09 19.80
CA ASN A 172 -21.49 23.59 18.66
C ASN A 172 -20.38 22.59 19.04
N THR A 173 -20.62 21.79 20.09
CA THR A 173 -19.80 20.60 20.41
C THR A 173 -19.69 19.68 19.19
N VAL A 174 -20.79 19.56 18.44
CA VAL A 174 -20.83 19.00 17.09
C VAL A 174 -21.12 20.15 16.13
N ASN A 175 -20.11 20.53 15.36
CA ASN A 175 -20.22 21.49 14.27
C ASN A 175 -20.55 20.76 12.95
N GLY A 176 -21.79 20.30 12.87
CA GLY A 176 -22.35 19.51 11.77
C GLY A 176 -23.77 19.05 12.08
N THR A 177 -24.28 18.13 11.27
CA THR A 177 -25.55 17.44 11.47
C THR A 177 -25.35 16.10 12.17
N ALA A 178 -26.27 15.72 13.07
CA ALA A 178 -26.30 14.40 13.70
C ALA A 178 -27.36 13.50 13.05
N TYR A 179 -26.95 12.39 12.43
CA TYR A 179 -27.84 11.44 11.77
C TYR A 179 -28.09 10.22 12.65
N CYS A 180 -29.34 10.05 13.12
CA CYS A 180 -29.74 8.90 13.93
C CYS A 180 -31.27 8.76 13.96
N ASN A 181 -31.75 7.59 14.37
CA ASN A 181 -33.17 7.34 14.56
C ASN A 181 -33.62 7.51 16.03
N GLN A 182 -32.68 7.62 16.96
CA GLN A 182 -32.93 7.88 18.38
C GLN A 182 -31.86 8.82 18.96
N HIS A 183 -32.29 9.82 19.73
CA HIS A 183 -31.34 10.72 20.39
C HIS A 183 -31.78 11.14 21.80
N THR A 184 -30.82 11.63 22.57
CA THR A 184 -31.04 12.38 23.81
C THR A 184 -30.07 13.55 23.83
N ILE A 185 -30.58 14.76 24.02
CA ILE A 185 -29.77 15.97 24.05
C ILE A 185 -30.11 16.79 25.28
N TYR A 186 -29.08 17.20 26.02
CA TYR A 186 -29.24 18.02 27.23
C TYR A 186 -29.26 19.52 26.91
N THR A 187 -28.56 19.95 25.86
CA THR A 187 -28.52 21.35 25.41
C THR A 187 -28.71 21.40 23.89
N PRO A 188 -29.86 21.88 23.36
CA PRO A 188 -30.18 21.81 21.93
C PRO A 188 -29.13 22.42 21.00
N SER A 189 -28.44 23.48 21.44
CA SER A 189 -27.39 24.15 20.66
C SER A 189 -26.06 23.38 20.61
N ALA A 190 -25.94 22.23 21.27
CA ALA A 190 -24.73 21.40 21.22
C ALA A 190 -24.47 20.77 19.84
N VAL A 191 -25.51 20.65 19.00
CA VAL A 191 -25.40 20.18 17.60
C VAL A 191 -25.83 21.32 16.68
N SER A 192 -24.89 21.88 15.90
CA SER A 192 -25.10 23.15 15.18
C SER A 192 -26.23 23.08 14.14
N SER A 193 -26.33 21.95 13.42
CA SER A 193 -27.31 21.74 12.35
C SER A 193 -28.45 20.79 12.74
N GLY A 194 -28.58 20.50 14.04
CA GLY A 194 -29.63 19.64 14.58
C GLY A 194 -29.52 18.16 14.20
N PHE A 195 -30.64 17.45 14.32
CA PHE A 195 -30.74 16.01 14.10
C PHE A 195 -31.53 15.69 12.82
N GLN A 196 -31.09 14.67 12.10
CA GLN A 196 -31.78 14.10 10.94
C GLN A 196 -31.90 12.58 11.08
N SER A 197 -32.91 12.00 10.43
CA SER A 197 -33.06 10.55 10.37
C SER A 197 -31.94 9.92 9.56
N LEU A 198 -31.40 8.81 10.04
CA LEU A 198 -30.44 8.01 9.30
C LEU A 198 -31.21 7.06 8.37
N THR A 199 -31.10 7.27 7.06
CA THR A 199 -31.83 6.49 6.05
C THR A 199 -31.20 5.14 5.75
N ASP A 200 -29.87 5.06 5.83
CA ASP A 200 -29.11 3.86 5.52
C ASP A 200 -28.24 3.49 6.72
N ASN A 201 -28.42 2.27 7.23
CA ASN A 201 -27.55 1.73 8.27
C ASN A 201 -26.17 1.42 7.65
N GLY A 202 -25.17 2.21 8.02
CA GLY A 202 -23.79 1.96 7.61
C GLY A 202 -23.20 0.78 8.38
N ASN A 203 -22.56 -0.16 7.69
CA ASN A 203 -21.75 -1.21 8.30
C ASN A 203 -20.44 -1.38 7.52
N LEU A 204 -19.31 -1.58 8.19
CA LEU A 204 -18.00 -1.81 7.59
C LEU A 204 -17.46 -3.15 8.08
N ASP A 205 -17.11 -4.04 7.15
CA ASP A 205 -16.35 -5.24 7.50
C ASP A 205 -14.89 -4.87 7.78
N VAL A 206 -14.57 -4.58 9.04
CA VAL A 206 -13.22 -4.19 9.47
C VAL A 206 -12.19 -5.28 9.16
N ASN A 207 -12.58 -6.56 9.20
CA ASN A 207 -11.65 -7.66 8.90
C ASN A 207 -11.24 -7.67 7.43
N SER A 208 -12.11 -7.25 6.51
CA SER A 208 -11.79 -7.15 5.08
C SER A 208 -10.70 -6.12 4.77
N LEU A 209 -10.48 -5.15 5.67
CA LEU A 209 -9.48 -4.11 5.52
C LEU A 209 -8.13 -4.46 6.19
N MET A 210 -8.09 -5.54 6.98
CA MET A 210 -6.89 -5.97 7.69
C MET A 210 -5.83 -6.48 6.71
N LEU A 211 -4.59 -6.07 6.94
CA LEU A 211 -3.45 -6.63 6.24
C LEU A 211 -3.18 -8.05 6.73
N SER A 212 -2.99 -8.98 5.80
CA SER A 212 -2.52 -10.33 6.14
C SER A 212 -1.06 -10.29 6.59
N MET A 213 -0.75 -11.02 7.66
CA MET A 213 0.63 -11.17 8.12
C MET A 213 1.48 -11.78 6.99
N PRO A 214 2.64 -11.20 6.63
CA PRO A 214 3.49 -11.78 5.62
C PRO A 214 4.06 -13.11 6.13
N ASN A 215 4.13 -14.09 5.23
CA ASN A 215 4.90 -15.31 5.50
C ASN A 215 6.38 -14.99 5.25
N ILE A 216 7.15 -14.81 6.33
CA ILE A 216 8.59 -14.53 6.25
C ILE A 216 9.34 -15.78 6.66
N THR A 217 10.17 -16.28 5.75
CA THR A 217 11.06 -17.44 5.99
C THR A 217 12.34 -17.04 6.70
N GLU A 218 12.80 -17.92 7.59
CA GLU A 218 14.05 -17.80 8.34
C GLU A 218 15.26 -17.91 7.39
N SER A 219 15.79 -16.77 6.97
CA SER A 219 17.03 -16.73 6.19
C SER A 219 17.75 -15.41 6.40
N GLY A 220 19.07 -15.45 6.54
CA GLY A 220 19.89 -14.25 6.67
C GLY A 220 21.14 -14.49 7.50
N THR A 221 21.95 -13.44 7.62
CA THR A 221 23.12 -13.41 8.49
C THR A 221 22.68 -13.39 9.94
N ASN A 222 23.31 -14.21 10.80
CA ASN A 222 22.99 -14.18 12.22
C ASN A 222 23.32 -12.78 12.81
N ILE A 223 22.34 -12.11 13.40
CA ILE A 223 22.56 -10.83 14.07
C ILE A 223 23.04 -11.08 15.50
N THR A 224 24.35 -11.01 15.72
CA THR A 224 24.93 -11.34 17.02
C THR A 224 24.73 -10.20 18.02
N SER A 225 24.13 -10.47 19.18
CA SER A 225 24.21 -9.58 20.34
C SER A 225 25.63 -9.64 20.90
N THR A 226 26.43 -8.59 20.70
CA THR A 226 27.76 -8.49 21.33
C THR A 226 27.63 -7.92 22.74
N TRP A 227 27.13 -8.73 23.67
CA TRP A 227 27.49 -8.55 25.07
C TRP A 227 28.87 -9.15 25.26
N ALA A 228 29.92 -8.35 25.14
CA ALA A 228 31.29 -8.78 25.40
C ALA A 228 31.89 -7.95 26.55
N ASN A 229 32.52 -8.62 27.50
CA ASN A 229 33.23 -8.04 28.65
C ASN A 229 32.39 -7.23 29.65
N GLY A 230 31.07 -7.40 29.70
CA GLY A 230 30.23 -6.76 30.72
C GLY A 230 29.87 -5.29 30.44
N GLU A 231 30.18 -4.79 29.24
CA GLU A 231 29.82 -3.44 28.80
C GLU A 231 28.99 -3.50 27.52
N TRP A 232 28.00 -2.60 27.43
CA TRP A 232 27.25 -2.35 26.20
C TRP A 232 28.10 -1.49 25.27
N TYR A 233 28.50 -2.05 24.13
CA TYR A 233 29.27 -1.29 23.12
C TYR A 233 28.44 -0.12 22.58
N ASN A 234 28.87 1.11 22.83
CA ASN A 234 28.24 2.31 22.28
C ASN A 234 28.90 2.67 20.94
N GLY A 235 28.33 2.21 19.83
CA GLY A 235 28.85 2.48 18.49
C GLY A 235 27.78 2.30 17.41
N THR A 236 28.17 2.46 16.15
CA THR A 236 27.30 2.22 14.99
C THR A 236 27.64 0.87 14.36
N TYR A 237 26.65 0.02 14.15
CA TYR A 237 26.77 -1.24 13.40
C TYR A 237 26.05 -1.11 12.06
N THR A 238 26.80 -1.21 10.96
CA THR A 238 26.20 -1.15 9.62
C THR A 238 25.65 -2.51 9.21
N LEU A 239 24.35 -2.56 8.92
CA LEU A 239 23.66 -3.73 8.40
C LEU A 239 23.93 -3.84 6.89
N SER A 240 24.99 -4.55 6.51
CA SER A 240 25.45 -4.69 5.12
C SER A 240 24.76 -5.78 4.30
N ASP A 241 24.10 -6.73 4.96
CA ASP A 241 23.38 -7.81 4.29
C ASP A 241 21.91 -7.44 4.04
N SER A 242 21.26 -8.13 3.11
CA SER A 242 19.84 -7.90 2.81
C SER A 242 18.90 -8.49 3.86
N ALA A 243 19.37 -9.47 4.63
CA ALA A 243 18.57 -10.16 5.64
C ALA A 243 19.42 -10.55 6.85
N TYR A 244 18.84 -10.37 8.02
CA TYR A 244 19.40 -10.74 9.32
C TYR A 244 18.42 -11.62 10.09
N TYR A 245 18.94 -12.58 10.83
CA TYR A 245 18.16 -13.57 11.57
C TYR A 245 18.66 -13.72 13.01
N TYR A 246 17.75 -13.88 13.97
CA TYR A 246 18.05 -14.31 15.33
C TYR A 246 17.06 -15.37 15.81
N ASP A 247 17.56 -16.46 16.38
CA ASP A 247 16.72 -17.51 16.99
C ASP A 247 16.57 -17.27 18.50
N GLY A 248 15.36 -16.96 18.95
CA GLY A 248 15.06 -16.58 20.33
C GLY A 248 14.84 -15.08 20.53
N ASN A 249 14.88 -14.65 21.78
CA ASN A 249 14.60 -13.26 22.16
C ASN A 249 15.83 -12.38 21.92
N TYR A 250 15.65 -11.26 21.21
CA TYR A 250 16.73 -10.37 20.81
C TYR A 250 16.57 -8.96 21.39
N GLY A 251 17.65 -8.46 22.00
CA GLY A 251 17.74 -7.11 22.55
C GLY A 251 18.73 -6.24 21.77
N MET A 252 18.22 -5.24 21.04
CA MET A 252 19.03 -4.26 20.31
C MET A 252 19.41 -3.09 21.25
N TYR A 253 20.30 -3.37 22.19
CA TYR A 253 20.73 -2.39 23.21
C TYR A 253 22.17 -1.89 23.05
N SER A 254 23.02 -2.64 22.36
CA SER A 254 24.43 -2.26 22.18
C SER A 254 24.55 -1.09 21.19
N TYR A 255 24.26 -1.34 19.92
CA TYR A 255 24.59 -0.43 18.84
C TYR A 255 23.41 0.42 18.38
N ASN A 256 23.72 1.61 17.85
CA ASN A 256 22.88 2.18 16.81
C ASN A 256 23.14 1.40 15.52
N TYR A 257 22.09 1.05 14.79
CA TYR A 257 22.19 0.31 13.54
C TYR A 257 22.01 1.27 12.37
N SER A 258 22.74 1.07 11.29
CA SER A 258 22.60 1.88 10.07
C SER A 258 22.47 1.00 8.85
N VAL A 259 21.56 1.35 7.94
CA VAL A 259 21.41 0.75 6.61
C VAL A 259 21.87 1.77 5.58
N SER A 260 22.72 1.36 4.64
CA SER A 260 23.22 2.26 3.60
C SER A 260 22.11 2.73 2.66
N GLU A 261 22.28 3.92 2.08
CA GLU A 261 21.32 4.49 1.13
C GLU A 261 21.05 3.52 -0.04
N GLY A 262 19.76 3.38 -0.41
CA GLY A 262 19.32 2.47 -1.47
C GLY A 262 19.31 0.98 -1.09
N GLN A 263 19.95 0.58 0.01
CA GLN A 263 19.90 -0.79 0.48
C GLN A 263 18.56 -1.08 1.18
N SER A 264 18.09 -2.32 1.06
CA SER A 264 16.96 -2.85 1.81
C SER A 264 17.43 -3.92 2.78
N VAL A 265 16.95 -3.86 4.02
CA VAL A 265 17.24 -4.86 5.05
C VAL A 265 15.95 -5.45 5.62
N THR A 266 15.98 -6.76 5.86
CA THR A 266 14.98 -7.46 6.67
C THR A 266 15.63 -8.00 7.93
N ILE A 267 15.08 -7.68 9.10
CA ILE A 267 15.50 -8.23 10.40
C ILE A 267 14.40 -9.18 10.86
N TYR A 268 14.71 -10.47 10.95
CA TYR A 268 13.83 -11.51 11.45
C TYR A 268 14.28 -11.98 12.83
N VAL A 269 13.35 -12.03 13.79
CA VAL A 269 13.58 -12.52 15.15
C VAL A 269 12.56 -13.61 15.48
N ASN A 270 13.04 -14.83 15.73
CA ASN A 270 12.21 -15.95 16.20
C ASN A 270 11.99 -15.87 17.73
N GLY A 271 11.36 -14.80 18.18
CA GLY A 271 11.10 -14.53 19.59
C GLY A 271 10.76 -13.07 19.79
N ASP A 272 10.85 -12.59 21.03
CA ASP A 272 10.62 -11.19 21.38
C ASP A 272 11.79 -10.30 20.89
N LEU A 273 11.47 -9.14 20.33
CA LEU A 273 12.44 -8.10 19.98
C LEU A 273 12.27 -6.89 20.90
N ASN A 274 13.36 -6.44 21.50
CA ASN A 274 13.42 -5.21 22.27
C ASN A 274 14.39 -4.20 21.65
N LEU A 275 13.86 -3.06 21.22
CA LEU A 275 14.62 -1.99 20.56
C LEU A 275 14.93 -0.88 21.56
N GLY A 276 16.15 -0.87 22.10
CA GLY A 276 16.64 0.20 22.99
C GLY A 276 17.58 1.21 22.33
N LYS A 277 17.87 1.03 21.03
CA LYS A 277 18.75 1.87 20.23
C LYS A 277 18.14 2.18 18.87
N ASN A 278 18.73 3.12 18.13
CA ASN A 278 18.18 3.57 16.87
C ASN A 278 18.59 2.67 15.71
N ILE A 279 17.71 2.53 14.71
CA ILE A 279 18.03 1.99 13.38
C ILE A 279 17.80 3.13 12.37
N THR A 280 18.84 3.54 11.65
CA THR A 280 18.74 4.55 10.60
C THR A 280 18.76 3.91 9.22
N GLY A 281 17.89 4.34 8.31
CA GLY A 281 17.85 3.82 6.94
C GLY A 281 16.48 3.90 6.28
N ASP A 282 16.48 3.73 4.95
CA ASP A 282 15.28 4.01 4.15
C ASP A 282 14.40 2.79 3.87
N ASN A 283 14.94 1.57 3.78
CA ASN A 283 14.13 0.38 3.48
C ASN A 283 14.35 -0.68 4.55
N ILE A 284 13.57 -0.59 5.62
CA ILE A 284 13.73 -1.44 6.82
C ILE A 284 12.47 -2.26 7.01
N THR A 285 12.61 -3.58 7.02
CA THR A 285 11.55 -4.50 7.44
C THR A 285 11.98 -5.21 8.71
N ILE A 286 11.14 -5.18 9.75
CA ILE A 286 11.34 -5.93 10.99
C ILE A 286 10.20 -6.93 11.14
N TYR A 287 10.54 -8.15 11.48
CA TYR A 287 9.59 -9.21 11.77
C TYR A 287 9.98 -9.96 13.04
N SER A 288 8.99 -10.20 13.89
CA SER A 288 9.13 -10.97 15.12
C SER A 288 7.99 -11.99 15.26
N THR A 289 8.32 -13.23 15.63
CA THR A 289 7.32 -14.24 16.02
C THR A 289 6.77 -14.02 17.43
N GLY A 290 7.41 -13.16 18.23
CA GLY A 290 6.96 -12.72 19.54
C GLY A 290 6.46 -11.27 19.52
N ASN A 291 6.76 -10.56 20.61
CA ASN A 291 6.44 -9.16 20.79
C ASN A 291 7.57 -8.26 20.26
N ILE A 292 7.23 -7.04 19.81
CA ILE A 292 8.21 -5.98 19.55
C ILE A 292 7.98 -4.84 20.55
N THR A 293 9.00 -4.50 21.32
CA THR A 293 8.96 -3.38 22.27
C THR A 293 10.02 -2.34 21.93
N PHE A 294 9.61 -1.11 21.68
CA PHE A 294 10.51 0.03 21.56
C PHE A 294 10.66 0.68 22.94
N ASN A 295 11.87 0.60 23.50
CA ASN A 295 12.24 1.13 24.81
C ASN A 295 13.21 2.31 24.64
N GLY A 296 12.76 3.36 23.95
CA GLY A 296 13.54 4.54 23.64
C GLY A 296 14.34 4.43 22.34
N GLY A 297 14.49 3.22 21.78
CA GLY A 297 15.00 3.04 20.42
C GLY A 297 14.01 3.56 19.37
N SER A 298 14.54 4.06 18.26
CA SER A 298 13.75 4.60 17.14
C SER A 298 14.13 3.98 15.80
N ILE A 299 13.26 4.09 14.80
CA ILE A 299 13.62 3.83 13.40
C ILE A 299 13.47 5.13 12.63
N GLU A 300 14.57 5.58 12.02
CA GLU A 300 14.66 6.89 11.38
C GLU A 300 15.09 6.74 9.92
N GLY A 301 14.17 7.01 9.00
CA GLY A 301 14.41 7.06 7.57
C GLY A 301 14.09 8.43 6.97
N SER A 302 14.43 8.59 5.70
CA SER A 302 14.10 9.79 4.91
C SER A 302 12.59 9.94 4.64
N SER A 303 12.21 11.05 4.00
CA SER A 303 10.83 11.27 3.55
C SER A 303 10.34 10.27 2.50
N ASN A 304 11.24 9.48 1.91
CA ASN A 304 10.93 8.43 0.94
C ASN A 304 11.09 7.03 1.53
N ALA A 305 11.47 6.93 2.81
CA ALA A 305 11.70 5.65 3.46
C ALA A 305 10.44 4.78 3.52
N ASN A 306 10.61 3.48 3.32
CA ASN A 306 9.63 2.42 3.47
C ASN A 306 9.99 1.57 4.69
N ILE A 307 9.26 1.76 5.78
CA ILE A 307 9.47 1.05 7.04
C ILE A 307 8.29 0.11 7.30
N LYS A 308 8.59 -1.15 7.56
CA LYS A 308 7.60 -2.19 7.84
C LYS A 308 7.94 -2.91 9.13
N ILE A 309 6.98 -3.02 10.04
CA ILE A 309 7.16 -3.71 11.32
C ILE A 309 6.01 -4.69 11.51
N TYR A 310 6.37 -5.95 11.74
CA TYR A 310 5.45 -7.07 11.86
C TYR A 310 5.75 -7.83 13.16
N ALA A 311 4.75 -8.01 14.02
CA ALA A 311 4.84 -8.88 15.19
C ALA A 311 3.68 -9.88 15.19
N GLN A 312 3.95 -11.17 15.46
CA GLN A 312 2.86 -12.11 15.74
C GLN A 312 2.25 -11.87 17.13
N GLY A 313 3.03 -11.36 18.08
CA GLY A 313 2.56 -10.90 19.38
C GLY A 313 2.13 -9.43 19.36
N THR A 314 2.53 -8.69 20.40
CA THR A 314 2.19 -7.27 20.56
C THR A 314 3.27 -6.34 20.02
N ILE A 315 2.91 -5.10 19.71
CA ILE A 315 3.86 -4.01 19.44
C ILE A 315 3.63 -2.89 20.45
N THR A 316 4.66 -2.55 21.22
CA THR A 316 4.63 -1.46 22.21
C THR A 316 5.63 -0.38 21.86
N LEU A 317 5.19 0.87 21.74
CA LEU A 317 6.03 2.04 21.53
C LEU A 317 6.05 2.89 22.81
N ASN A 318 7.11 2.77 23.60
CA ASN A 318 7.25 3.57 24.82
C ASN A 318 7.83 4.96 24.53
N SER A 319 7.68 5.86 25.50
CA SER A 319 8.18 7.23 25.44
C SER A 319 9.64 7.30 24.98
N GLY A 320 9.93 8.28 24.12
CA GLY A 320 11.24 8.44 23.47
C GLY A 320 11.40 7.66 22.16
N SER A 321 10.51 6.70 21.87
CA SER A 321 10.57 5.91 20.63
C SER A 321 9.84 6.61 19.49
N ASN A 322 10.47 6.67 18.32
CA ASN A 322 9.87 7.24 17.11
C ASN A 322 10.06 6.31 15.91
N ILE A 323 9.07 6.25 15.04
CA ILE A 323 9.19 5.63 13.71
C ILE A 323 8.94 6.72 12.67
N ILE A 324 9.96 7.05 11.89
CA ILE A 324 9.94 8.15 10.94
C ILE A 324 10.28 7.60 9.55
N GLY A 325 9.37 7.76 8.59
CA GLY A 325 9.59 7.40 7.19
C GLY A 325 8.43 7.79 6.30
N GLY A 326 8.70 7.94 5.00
CA GLY A 326 7.70 8.31 3.99
C GLY A 326 6.48 7.39 3.94
N ASN A 327 6.69 6.09 4.11
CA ASN A 327 5.65 5.07 4.17
C ASN A 327 5.96 4.11 5.33
N VAL A 328 5.14 4.16 6.38
CA VAL A 328 5.29 3.32 7.56
C VAL A 328 4.11 2.36 7.66
N THR A 329 4.38 1.07 7.75
CA THR A 329 3.39 0.04 8.03
C THR A 329 3.75 -0.69 9.31
N VAL A 330 2.81 -0.74 10.26
CA VAL A 330 2.95 -1.47 11.52
C VAL A 330 1.79 -2.44 11.65
N LEU A 331 2.08 -3.72 11.87
CA LEU A 331 1.08 -4.77 12.05
C LEU A 331 1.43 -5.66 13.24
N ALA A 332 0.50 -5.76 14.18
CA ALA A 332 0.56 -6.72 15.28
C ALA A 332 -0.59 -7.74 15.14
N ASN A 333 -0.25 -9.03 15.13
CA ASN A 333 -1.20 -10.12 14.93
C ASN A 333 -1.60 -10.83 16.25
N ASN A 334 -1.74 -10.08 17.35
CA ASN A 334 -2.17 -10.65 18.62
C ASN A 334 -3.69 -10.81 18.72
N SER A 335 -4.21 -11.89 18.14
CA SER A 335 -5.64 -12.23 18.18
C SER A 335 -6.24 -12.39 19.59
N GLY A 336 -5.41 -12.42 20.64
CA GLY A 336 -5.84 -12.43 22.03
C GLY A 336 -6.41 -11.08 22.49
N LYS A 337 -7.74 -10.95 22.52
CA LYS A 337 -8.49 -9.73 22.92
C LYS A 337 -8.21 -9.20 24.34
N ALA A 338 -7.47 -9.92 25.18
CA ALA A 338 -7.21 -9.52 26.56
C ALA A 338 -6.17 -8.38 26.67
N TYR A 339 -5.34 -8.19 25.64
CA TYR A 339 -4.27 -7.19 25.65
C TYR A 339 -4.36 -6.28 24.42
N ASN A 340 -3.74 -5.11 24.53
CA ASN A 340 -3.54 -4.24 23.37
C ASN A 340 -2.55 -4.94 22.43
N ALA A 341 -3.00 -5.29 21.23
CA ALA A 341 -2.12 -5.76 20.17
C ALA A 341 -1.11 -4.68 19.80
N ILE A 342 -1.53 -3.40 19.82
CA ILE A 342 -0.63 -2.25 19.70
C ILE A 342 -0.87 -1.25 20.83
N ALA A 343 0.18 -0.84 21.52
CA ALA A 343 0.14 0.19 22.55
C ALA A 343 1.17 1.29 22.26
N PHE A 344 0.72 2.54 22.23
CA PHE A 344 1.57 3.72 22.18
C PHE A 344 1.58 4.39 23.56
N ASN A 345 2.69 4.30 24.28
CA ASN A 345 2.88 4.84 25.63
C ASN A 345 3.86 6.03 25.59
N GLY A 346 3.53 7.01 24.77
CA GLY A 346 4.34 8.19 24.46
C GLY A 346 5.22 8.06 23.21
N GLY A 347 5.33 6.87 22.63
CA GLY A 347 6.03 6.68 21.35
C GLY A 347 5.18 7.11 20.15
N SER A 348 5.84 7.50 19.05
CA SER A 348 5.16 8.14 17.92
C SER A 348 5.54 7.56 16.55
N ILE A 349 4.64 7.72 15.57
CA ILE A 349 4.87 7.41 14.16
C ILE A 349 4.62 8.68 13.33
N ASN A 350 5.62 9.12 12.59
CA ASN A 350 5.54 10.28 11.68
C ASN A 350 4.87 11.50 12.34
N SER A 351 5.36 11.88 13.52
CA SER A 351 4.80 13.00 14.29
C SER A 351 4.96 14.36 13.60
N THR A 352 6.00 14.51 12.78
CA THR A 352 6.35 15.81 12.16
C THR A 352 6.50 15.76 10.64
N LEU A 353 6.57 14.58 10.03
CA LEU A 353 6.85 14.42 8.61
C LEU A 353 5.60 14.71 7.76
N GLU A 354 5.73 15.68 6.86
CA GLU A 354 4.68 16.05 5.90
C GLU A 354 4.59 15.01 4.78
N ASN A 355 3.38 14.80 4.24
CA ASN A 355 3.10 13.85 3.16
C ASN A 355 3.42 12.37 3.46
N ALA A 356 3.93 12.04 4.66
CA ALA A 356 4.16 10.66 5.06
C ALA A 356 2.84 9.90 5.18
N VAL A 357 2.85 8.61 4.86
CA VAL A 357 1.70 7.72 5.03
C VAL A 357 2.00 6.70 6.12
N SER A 358 1.18 6.68 7.17
CA SER A 358 1.31 5.72 8.27
C SER A 358 0.09 4.80 8.32
N LYS A 359 0.31 3.49 8.29
CA LYS A 359 -0.74 2.48 8.38
C LYS A 359 -0.46 1.57 9.57
N VAL A 360 -1.35 1.58 10.54
CA VAL A 360 -1.26 0.78 11.77
C VAL A 360 -2.40 -0.22 11.78
N TYR A 361 -2.07 -1.50 11.90
CA TYR A 361 -3.00 -2.62 11.91
C TYR A 361 -2.83 -3.41 13.21
N ALA A 362 -3.87 -3.44 14.03
CA ALA A 362 -3.92 -4.20 15.27
C ALA A 362 -4.96 -5.31 15.11
N ASN A 363 -4.55 -6.57 15.00
CA ASN A 363 -5.48 -7.69 15.11
C ASN A 363 -5.83 -7.94 16.58
N GLY A 364 -6.48 -6.99 17.24
CA GLY A 364 -6.81 -6.98 18.65
C GLY A 364 -7.16 -5.56 19.09
N ASN A 365 -6.97 -5.24 20.36
CA ASN A 365 -7.21 -3.89 20.86
C ASN A 365 -6.02 -2.97 20.54
N CYS A 366 -6.27 -1.67 20.46
CA CYS A 366 -5.22 -0.65 20.32
C CYS A 366 -5.40 0.45 21.36
N ALA A 367 -4.29 0.93 21.93
CA ALA A 367 -4.28 2.06 22.85
C ALA A 367 -3.31 3.14 22.40
N LEU A 368 -3.80 4.37 22.31
CA LEU A 368 -3.02 5.58 22.04
C LEU A 368 -2.97 6.41 23.33
N ASN A 369 -1.96 6.18 24.16
CA ASN A 369 -1.80 6.77 25.49
C ASN A 369 -0.83 7.95 25.46
N ASP A 370 -0.86 8.76 26.52
CA ASP A 370 0.09 9.85 26.78
C ASP A 370 0.19 10.83 25.59
N VAL A 371 1.38 11.37 25.34
CA VAL A 371 1.65 12.33 24.24
C VAL A 371 1.97 11.65 22.91
N SER A 372 1.54 10.39 22.71
CA SER A 372 1.80 9.64 21.48
C SER A 372 1.20 10.33 20.27
N VAL A 373 1.91 10.33 19.13
CA VAL A 373 1.42 10.90 17.88
C VAL A 373 1.48 9.91 16.74
N ILE A 374 0.39 9.80 15.97
CA ILE A 374 0.37 9.07 14.69
C ILE A 374 -0.01 10.06 13.59
N SER A 375 0.87 10.19 12.59
CA SER A 375 0.68 11.10 11.44
C SER A 375 0.31 12.51 11.89
N GLY A 376 1.25 13.22 12.50
CA GLY A 376 0.98 14.58 12.98
C GLY A 376 0.75 15.59 11.86
N LYS A 377 1.44 15.39 10.73
CA LYS A 377 1.27 16.19 9.50
C LYS A 377 1.05 15.38 8.22
N GLY A 378 1.25 14.06 8.27
CA GLY A 378 1.08 13.14 7.14
C GLY A 378 -0.38 12.70 6.96
N THR A 379 -0.57 11.50 6.42
CA THR A 379 -1.84 10.79 6.31
C THR A 379 -1.74 9.51 7.12
N GLY A 380 -2.70 9.25 8.00
CA GLY A 380 -2.67 8.11 8.90
C GLY A 380 -3.91 7.24 8.85
N MET A 381 -3.74 5.95 9.04
CA MET A 381 -4.80 5.02 9.37
C MET A 381 -4.39 4.21 10.59
N LEU A 382 -5.28 4.11 11.57
CA LEU A 382 -5.19 3.14 12.66
C LEU A 382 -6.42 2.25 12.60
N MET A 383 -6.17 0.96 12.41
CA MET A 383 -7.18 -0.06 12.33
C MET A 383 -6.99 -1.06 13.47
N ALA A 384 -8.07 -1.39 14.16
CA ALA A 384 -8.09 -2.43 15.17
C ALA A 384 -9.29 -3.36 14.94
N THR A 385 -9.11 -4.68 14.99
CA THR A 385 -10.23 -5.62 14.97
C THR A 385 -10.99 -5.64 16.30
N GLY A 386 -10.38 -5.14 17.38
CA GLY A 386 -10.98 -4.96 18.70
C GLY A 386 -11.26 -3.49 19.03
N ASP A 387 -11.12 -3.16 20.31
CA ASP A 387 -11.39 -1.82 20.84
C ASP A 387 -10.23 -0.85 20.57
N VAL A 388 -10.54 0.45 20.43
CA VAL A 388 -9.53 1.52 20.39
C VAL A 388 -9.73 2.51 21.54
N SER A 389 -8.69 2.67 22.37
CA SER A 389 -8.67 3.68 23.44
C SER A 389 -7.76 4.85 23.06
N LEU A 390 -8.29 6.07 23.02
CA LEU A 390 -7.54 7.31 22.84
C LEU A 390 -7.43 8.00 24.21
N ASN A 391 -6.30 7.81 24.88
CA ASN A 391 -6.04 8.26 26.25
C ASN A 391 -5.02 9.40 26.28
N GLY A 392 -5.31 10.48 25.53
CA GLY A 392 -4.49 11.69 25.48
C GLY A 392 -3.59 11.80 24.24
N GLY A 393 -3.38 10.70 23.52
CA GLY A 393 -2.56 10.73 22.32
C GLY A 393 -3.24 11.41 21.13
N SER A 394 -2.45 12.02 20.27
CA SER A 394 -2.90 12.91 19.20
C SER A 394 -2.58 12.33 17.83
N ALA A 395 -3.60 11.96 17.05
CA ALA A 395 -3.46 11.45 15.69
C ALA A 395 -4.22 12.35 14.68
N PRO A 396 -3.86 13.64 14.56
CA PRO A 396 -4.71 14.68 13.96
C PRO A 396 -4.95 14.49 12.45
N GLN A 397 -4.12 13.72 11.75
CA GLN A 397 -4.33 13.34 10.35
C GLN A 397 -4.58 11.84 10.19
N THR A 398 -5.11 11.19 11.23
CA THR A 398 -5.34 9.75 11.25
C THR A 398 -6.83 9.42 11.36
N VAL A 399 -7.32 8.55 10.49
CA VAL A 399 -8.64 7.92 10.62
C VAL A 399 -8.52 6.69 11.52
N ILE A 400 -9.39 6.62 12.53
CA ILE A 400 -9.50 5.49 13.45
C ILE A 400 -10.61 4.56 12.99
N ILE A 401 -10.33 3.26 12.87
CA ILE A 401 -11.28 2.22 12.49
C ILE A 401 -11.22 1.12 13.53
N ALA A 402 -12.30 0.89 14.26
CA ALA A 402 -12.38 -0.16 15.27
C ALA A 402 -13.49 -1.17 14.94
N GLY A 403 -13.16 -2.46 14.97
CA GLY A 403 -14.13 -3.57 14.96
C GLY A 403 -14.82 -3.76 16.31
N GLY A 404 -14.39 -3.04 17.35
CA GLY A 404 -15.04 -2.96 18.65
C GLY A 404 -15.47 -1.54 19.01
N ASN A 405 -15.36 -1.21 20.29
CA ASN A 405 -15.70 0.09 20.84
C ASN A 405 -14.56 1.10 20.62
N VAL A 406 -14.91 2.39 20.61
CA VAL A 406 -13.93 3.46 20.66
C VAL A 406 -14.20 4.36 21.87
N ALA A 407 -13.17 4.61 22.66
CA ALA A 407 -13.19 5.56 23.77
C ALA A 407 -12.23 6.72 23.46
N GLY A 408 -12.78 7.89 23.14
CA GLY A 408 -12.03 9.11 22.88
C GLY A 408 -12.00 10.02 24.11
N ASN A 409 -10.89 10.09 24.83
CA ASN A 409 -10.74 10.94 26.01
C ASN A 409 -10.10 12.30 25.67
N SER A 410 -10.20 13.24 26.61
CA SER A 410 -9.66 14.60 26.48
C SER A 410 -8.17 14.61 26.13
N GLY A 411 -7.76 15.62 25.35
CA GLY A 411 -6.40 15.71 24.79
C GLY A 411 -6.24 14.97 23.46
N SER A 412 -7.07 13.96 23.19
CA SER A 412 -6.97 13.19 21.94
C SER A 412 -7.48 13.99 20.74
N LYS A 413 -6.80 13.86 19.59
CA LYS A 413 -7.16 14.52 18.32
C LYS A 413 -7.15 13.51 17.18
N VAL A 414 -8.17 13.47 16.34
CA VAL A 414 -8.24 12.54 15.20
C VAL A 414 -8.90 13.16 13.96
N ALA A 415 -8.65 12.57 12.79
CA ALA A 415 -9.20 13.03 11.51
C ALA A 415 -10.55 12.39 11.14
N GLY A 416 -10.91 11.30 11.82
CA GLY A 416 -12.18 10.61 11.64
C GLY A 416 -12.25 9.35 12.50
N ILE A 417 -13.45 8.88 12.82
CA ILE A 417 -13.66 7.69 13.63
C ILE A 417 -14.76 6.81 13.03
N TYR A 418 -14.48 5.52 12.89
CA TYR A 418 -15.47 4.46 12.74
C TYR A 418 -15.37 3.50 13.93
N ALA A 419 -16.52 3.17 14.54
CA ALA A 419 -16.66 2.14 15.56
C ALA A 419 -17.78 1.16 15.19
N ASP A 420 -17.45 -0.13 15.09
CA ASP A 420 -18.45 -1.20 14.94
C ASP A 420 -19.24 -1.43 16.25
N GLY A 421 -18.66 -1.05 17.38
CA GLY A 421 -19.31 -1.05 18.69
C GLY A 421 -19.81 0.33 19.11
N ILE A 422 -19.71 0.59 20.42
CA ILE A 422 -20.08 1.85 21.07
C ILE A 422 -18.97 2.88 20.84
N LEU A 423 -19.37 4.13 20.57
CA LEU A 423 -18.46 5.27 20.52
C LEU A 423 -18.68 6.20 21.72
N ASN A 424 -17.68 6.35 22.58
CA ASN A 424 -17.71 7.26 23.73
C ASN A 424 -16.69 8.38 23.55
N MET A 425 -17.16 9.61 23.33
CA MET A 425 -16.35 10.80 23.11
C MET A 425 -16.38 11.70 24.35
N ASN A 426 -15.42 11.52 25.26
CA ASN A 426 -15.25 12.27 26.50
C ASN A 426 -14.18 13.36 26.33
N GLY A 427 -14.49 14.42 25.57
CA GLY A 427 -13.59 15.55 25.38
C GLY A 427 -12.54 15.42 24.27
N ALA A 428 -12.54 14.33 23.49
CA ALA A 428 -11.70 14.21 22.32
C ALA A 428 -12.09 15.20 21.21
N THR A 429 -11.13 15.62 20.39
CA THR A 429 -11.35 16.48 19.22
C THR A 429 -11.32 15.67 17.93
N VAL A 430 -12.31 15.85 17.07
CA VAL A 430 -12.36 15.26 15.73
C VAL A 430 -12.41 16.40 14.73
N ASN A 431 -11.36 16.53 13.93
CA ASN A 431 -11.31 17.47 12.82
C ASN A 431 -11.40 16.68 11.53
N TYR A 432 -12.62 16.52 11.01
CA TYR A 432 -12.85 15.69 9.84
C TYR A 432 -11.98 16.14 8.65
N ASN A 433 -11.24 15.20 8.08
CA ASN A 433 -10.40 15.46 6.91
C ASN A 433 -10.68 14.43 5.81
N SER A 434 -11.49 14.82 4.83
CA SER A 434 -11.83 13.99 3.67
C SER A 434 -10.62 13.68 2.78
N SER A 435 -9.60 14.53 2.75
CA SER A 435 -8.37 14.28 1.97
C SER A 435 -7.57 13.11 2.52
N VAL A 436 -7.58 12.88 3.84
CA VAL A 436 -6.96 11.71 4.48
C VAL A 436 -7.67 10.44 4.00
N ILE A 437 -9.00 10.43 4.02
CA ILE A 437 -9.83 9.30 3.56
C ILE A 437 -9.60 8.98 2.08
N GLN A 438 -9.53 10.01 1.24
CA GLN A 438 -9.26 9.87 -0.19
C GLN A 438 -7.85 9.31 -0.45
N THR A 439 -6.84 9.84 0.25
CA THR A 439 -5.44 9.40 0.11
C THR A 439 -5.26 7.95 0.55
N LEU A 440 -6.00 7.52 1.57
CA LEU A 440 -6.01 6.13 2.02
C LEU A 440 -6.78 5.20 1.10
N GLY A 441 -7.63 5.73 0.21
CA GLY A 441 -8.48 4.94 -0.68
C GLY A 441 -9.58 4.15 0.03
N ILE A 442 -9.97 4.56 1.24
CA ILE A 442 -10.96 3.82 2.08
C ILE A 442 -12.38 4.38 2.01
N GLY A 443 -12.57 5.58 1.46
CA GLY A 443 -13.90 6.16 1.28
C GLY A 443 -14.67 5.47 0.15
N GLY A 444 -15.99 5.32 0.29
CA GLY A 444 -16.90 4.78 -0.74
C GLY A 444 -17.02 5.58 -2.04
N GLY A 445 -16.07 6.48 -2.30
CA GLY A 445 -15.86 7.16 -3.58
C GLY A 445 -14.38 7.11 -4.03
N GLY A 446 -13.56 6.28 -3.39
CA GLY A 446 -12.14 6.11 -3.68
C GLY A 446 -11.90 5.43 -5.02
N ALA A 447 -10.77 5.78 -5.65
CA ALA A 447 -10.36 5.21 -6.92
C ALA A 447 -10.39 3.66 -6.85
N PRO A 448 -10.93 3.00 -7.87
CA PRO A 448 -11.09 1.56 -7.88
C PRO A 448 -9.79 0.80 -7.57
N THR A 449 -9.89 -0.24 -6.73
CA THR A 449 -8.76 -1.14 -6.43
C THR A 449 -8.66 -2.23 -7.48
N PHE A 450 -7.41 -2.50 -7.89
CA PHE A 450 -7.07 -3.38 -9.00
C PHE A 450 -5.98 -4.37 -8.62
N ASN A 451 -6.24 -5.66 -8.84
CA ASN A 451 -5.25 -6.72 -8.69
C ASN A 451 -4.95 -7.35 -10.05
N ILE A 452 -3.68 -7.42 -10.43
CA ILE A 452 -3.21 -8.22 -11.57
C ILE A 452 -3.06 -9.65 -11.08
N ASN A 453 -3.98 -10.53 -11.48
CA ASN A 453 -4.01 -11.91 -11.01
C ASN A 453 -3.03 -12.80 -11.77
N SER A 454 -2.72 -12.46 -13.03
CA SER A 454 -1.73 -13.15 -13.85
C SER A 454 -1.36 -12.33 -15.08
N TYR A 455 -0.11 -12.48 -15.52
CA TYR A 455 0.41 -11.97 -16.78
C TYR A 455 0.92 -13.16 -17.59
N SER A 456 0.42 -13.37 -18.80
CA SER A 456 0.87 -14.45 -19.68
C SER A 456 1.14 -13.95 -21.10
N ASP A 457 2.31 -14.30 -21.62
CA ASP A 457 2.69 -14.10 -23.01
C ASP A 457 2.33 -15.36 -23.81
N HIS A 458 1.56 -15.19 -24.89
CA HIS A 458 1.19 -16.26 -25.82
C HIS A 458 1.62 -15.94 -27.24
#